data_AF-A0A1H1NG96-F1
#
_entry.id   AF-A0A1H1NG96-F1
#
_cell.length_a   1.000
_cell.length_b   1.000
_cell.length_c   1.000
_cell.angle_alpha   90.00
_cell.angle_beta   90.00
_cell.angle_gamma   90.00
#
_symmetry.space_group_name_H-M   'P 1'
#
loop_
_entity.id
_entity.type
_entity.pdbx_description
1 polymer ?
#
loop_
_entity_poly.entity_id
_entity_poly.type
_entity_poly.pdbx_seq_one_letter_code
_entity_poly.pdbx_strand_id
1 'polypeptide(L)'
;MKRIILLIILTFTINAIAQDGSDIKYVGINDIDDSYVGKLVHLDFYNRSFGAFNLDKKDLNDTINIQLENKNIEFKEHRVDNGFNNWFSQQYIESTKFVDGYKIRISMCKIKGIKSDSITVILFLEYRDKNGKTNSEKPNRLEYKFPKKILAEILVRN
;
A
#
# COMPACT_ATOMS: atom_id res chain seq x y z
N MET A 1 -6.90 -32.32 -42.01
CA MET A 1 -7.49 -32.34 -40.65
C MET A 1 -6.57 -31.78 -39.57
N LYS A 2 -5.34 -32.30 -39.37
CA LYS A 2 -4.41 -31.81 -38.33
C LYS A 2 -4.11 -30.30 -38.42
N ARG A 3 -3.96 -29.75 -39.63
CA ARG A 3 -3.72 -28.30 -39.86
C ARG A 3 -4.94 -27.41 -39.56
N ILE A 4 -6.16 -27.95 -39.68
CA ILE A 4 -7.41 -27.20 -39.42
C ILE A 4 -7.66 -27.11 -37.91
N ILE A 5 -7.38 -28.20 -37.17
CA ILE A 5 -7.49 -28.23 -35.70
C ILE A 5 -6.51 -27.24 -35.06
N LEU A 6 -5.28 -27.15 -35.60
CA LEU A 6 -4.29 -26.17 -35.13
C LEU A 6 -4.76 -24.72 -35.34
N LEU A 7 -5.41 -24.44 -36.47
CA LEU A 7 -5.95 -23.12 -36.78
C LEU A 7 -7.07 -22.72 -35.81
N ILE A 8 -7.95 -23.66 -35.47
CA ILE A 8 -9.06 -23.44 -34.52
C ILE A 8 -8.51 -23.15 -33.11
N ILE A 9 -7.50 -23.90 -32.66
CA ILE A 9 -6.88 -23.66 -31.34
C ILE A 9 -6.22 -22.28 -31.29
N LEU A 10 -5.57 -21.85 -32.37
CA LEU A 10 -4.91 -20.54 -32.45
C LEU A 10 -5.91 -19.36 -32.42
N THR A 11 -7.13 -19.55 -32.94
CA THR A 11 -8.17 -18.51 -32.89
C THR A 11 -8.85 -18.37 -31.53
N PHE A 12 -8.75 -19.37 -30.65
CA PHE A 12 -9.32 -19.29 -29.30
C PHE A 12 -8.37 -18.66 -28.28
N THR A 13 -7.05 -18.63 -28.53
CA THR A 13 -6.07 -18.04 -27.59
C THR A 13 -5.92 -16.52 -27.71
N ILE A 14 -6.34 -15.92 -28.84
CA ILE A 14 -6.27 -14.45 -29.05
C ILE A 14 -7.26 -13.64 -28.22
N ASN A 15 -8.27 -14.28 -27.59
CA ASN A 15 -9.23 -13.60 -26.71
C ASN A 15 -8.96 -13.84 -25.22
N ALA A 16 -7.79 -14.35 -24.85
CA ALA A 16 -7.38 -14.43 -23.46
C ALA A 16 -7.04 -13.02 -22.94
N ILE A 17 -8.07 -12.28 -22.51
CA ILE A 17 -7.90 -11.06 -21.72
C ILE A 17 -7.49 -11.53 -20.32
N ALA A 18 -6.24 -11.31 -19.94
CA ALA A 18 -5.82 -11.50 -18.56
C ALA A 18 -6.62 -10.52 -17.69
N GLN A 19 -7.46 -11.06 -16.81
CA GLN A 19 -8.16 -10.26 -15.82
C GLN A 19 -7.15 -9.89 -14.73
N ASP A 20 -6.92 -8.60 -14.54
CA ASP A 20 -6.19 -8.09 -13.37
C ASP A 20 -7.04 -8.38 -12.13
N GLY A 21 -6.51 -9.17 -11.21
CA GLY A 21 -7.18 -9.53 -9.96
C GLY A 21 -7.09 -8.45 -8.89
N SER A 22 -6.41 -7.33 -9.16
CA SER A 22 -6.13 -6.29 -8.17
C SER A 22 -7.38 -5.52 -7.73
N ASP A 23 -7.51 -5.27 -6.42
CA ASP A 23 -8.55 -4.39 -5.84
C ASP A 23 -7.99 -2.99 -5.48
N ILE A 24 -6.90 -2.60 -6.13
CA ILE A 24 -6.16 -1.37 -5.90
C ILE A 24 -6.16 -0.50 -7.15
N LYS A 25 -6.47 0.79 -6.98
CA LYS A 25 -6.19 1.84 -7.95
C LYS A 25 -5.02 2.70 -7.48
N TYR A 26 -3.97 2.77 -8.30
CA TYR A 26 -2.82 3.64 -8.09
C TYR A 26 -3.12 5.06 -8.57
N VAL A 27 -2.81 6.07 -7.74
CA VAL A 27 -2.99 7.48 -8.07
C VAL A 27 -1.77 8.25 -7.64
N GLY A 28 -1.12 8.93 -8.59
CA GLY A 28 0.06 9.74 -8.32
C GLY A 28 -0.24 10.87 -7.33
N ILE A 29 0.72 11.18 -6.46
CA ILE A 29 0.55 12.20 -5.42
C ILE A 29 0.18 13.60 -5.95
N ASN A 30 0.55 13.89 -7.20
CA ASN A 30 0.25 15.16 -7.87
C ASN A 30 -1.16 15.19 -8.48
N ASP A 31 -1.79 14.02 -8.63
CA ASP A 31 -3.10 13.86 -9.27
C ASP A 31 -4.25 13.75 -8.25
N ILE A 32 -3.94 13.80 -6.95
CA ILE A 32 -4.96 13.75 -5.90
C ILE A 32 -5.59 15.13 -5.66
N ASP A 33 -6.90 15.13 -5.45
CA ASP A 33 -7.72 16.28 -5.11
C ASP A 33 -8.68 15.93 -3.96
N ASP A 34 -9.58 16.86 -3.61
CA ASP A 34 -10.52 16.69 -2.51
C ASP A 34 -11.52 15.53 -2.72
N SER A 35 -11.65 14.97 -3.94
CA SER A 35 -12.49 13.79 -4.19
C SER A 35 -11.96 12.52 -3.49
N TYR A 36 -10.71 12.54 -3.03
CA TYR A 36 -10.11 11.45 -2.26
C TYR A 36 -10.30 11.58 -0.74
N VAL A 37 -10.82 12.71 -0.26
CA VAL A 37 -11.13 12.88 1.16
C VAL A 37 -12.19 11.86 1.59
N GLY A 38 -11.90 11.16 2.68
CA GLY A 38 -12.74 10.09 3.21
C GLY A 38 -12.44 8.69 2.66
N LYS A 39 -11.63 8.55 1.60
CA LYS A 39 -11.25 7.25 1.04
C LYS A 39 -10.23 6.53 1.91
N LEU A 40 -10.30 5.19 1.91
CA LEU A 40 -9.30 4.31 2.50
C LEU A 40 -8.19 4.08 1.49
N VAL A 41 -6.96 4.33 1.92
CA VAL A 41 -5.77 4.28 1.07
C VAL A 41 -4.60 3.64 1.81
N HIS A 42 -3.68 3.05 1.06
CA HIS A 42 -2.31 2.83 1.50
C HIS A 42 -1.45 3.95 0.90
N LEU A 43 -0.52 4.49 1.68
CA LEU A 43 0.38 5.54 1.23
C LEU A 43 1.68 4.89 0.78
N ASP A 44 2.11 5.16 -0.45
CA ASP A 44 3.39 4.71 -0.99
C ASP A 44 4.44 5.82 -0.83
N PHE A 45 5.65 5.47 -0.42
CA PHE A 45 6.67 6.41 0.05
C PHE A 45 7.89 6.44 -0.87
N TYR A 46 8.36 7.64 -1.19
CA TYR A 46 9.54 7.96 -2.02
C TYR A 46 9.54 7.40 -3.45
N ASN A 47 9.62 6.08 -3.63
CA ASN A 47 9.72 5.45 -4.94
C ASN A 47 8.36 4.91 -5.38
N ARG A 48 8.03 5.05 -6.66
CA ARG A 48 6.86 4.37 -7.22
C ARG A 48 7.12 2.88 -7.27
N SER A 49 6.27 2.12 -6.59
CA SER A 49 6.37 0.68 -6.54
C SER A 49 5.56 0.06 -7.68
N PHE A 50 6.18 -0.08 -8.86
CA PHE A 50 5.66 -0.95 -9.92
C PHE A 50 6.39 -2.30 -9.85
N GLY A 51 5.77 -3.31 -9.25
CA GLY A 51 6.32 -4.67 -9.09
C GLY A 51 6.64 -5.38 -10.41
N ALA A 52 6.12 -4.92 -11.55
CA ALA A 52 6.29 -5.58 -12.84
C ALA A 52 7.55 -5.18 -13.64
N PHE A 53 8.15 -4.02 -13.38
CA PHE A 53 9.22 -3.46 -14.27
C PHE A 53 10.60 -3.33 -13.63
N ASN A 54 10.75 -3.59 -12.33
CA ASN A 54 12.04 -3.54 -11.65
C ASN A 54 12.49 -4.95 -11.22
N LEU A 55 12.84 -5.79 -12.20
CA LEU A 55 13.49 -7.09 -11.95
C LEU A 55 14.76 -6.97 -11.08
N ASP A 56 15.40 -5.79 -11.09
CA ASP A 56 16.61 -5.49 -10.35
C ASP A 56 16.39 -4.84 -8.96
N LYS A 57 15.16 -4.40 -8.63
CA LYS A 57 14.84 -3.83 -7.30
C LYS A 57 13.93 -4.78 -6.54
N LYS A 58 14.55 -5.85 -6.04
CA LYS A 58 13.91 -6.85 -5.17
C LYS A 58 13.50 -6.28 -3.80
N ASP A 59 14.00 -5.11 -3.46
CA ASP A 59 13.82 -4.44 -2.16
C ASP A 59 13.38 -2.98 -2.37
N LEU A 60 12.12 -2.78 -2.79
CA LEU A 60 11.42 -1.51 -2.54
C LEU A 60 11.07 -1.46 -1.05
N ASN A 61 12.11 -1.34 -0.24
CA ASN A 61 12.08 -1.41 1.22
C ASN A 61 12.15 0.00 1.79
N ASP A 62 11.29 0.88 1.32
CA ASP A 62 11.30 2.27 1.76
C ASP A 62 10.97 2.33 3.26
N THR A 63 11.83 3.04 4.00
CA THR A 63 11.66 3.26 5.43
C THR A 63 11.25 4.71 5.70
N ILE A 64 10.30 4.88 6.61
CA ILE A 64 9.84 6.19 7.03
C ILE A 64 9.87 6.29 8.54
N ASN A 65 10.02 7.52 9.01
CA ASN A 65 9.97 7.83 10.43
C ASN A 65 8.64 8.52 10.73
N ILE A 66 7.86 7.94 11.65
CA ILE A 66 6.58 8.48 12.12
C ILE A 66 6.70 8.73 13.62
N GLN A 67 6.33 9.92 14.05
CA GLN A 67 6.28 10.26 15.48
C GLN A 67 4.96 9.77 16.08
N LEU A 68 5.02 8.77 16.95
CA LEU A 68 3.88 8.23 17.72
C LEU A 68 4.15 8.37 19.21
N GLU A 69 3.23 8.95 19.99
CA GLU A 69 3.36 9.08 21.45
C GLU A 69 4.72 9.68 21.90
N ASN A 70 5.19 10.72 21.19
CA ASN A 70 6.51 11.37 21.37
C ASN A 70 7.73 10.50 21.05
N LYS A 71 7.55 9.29 20.51
CA LYS A 71 8.63 8.43 20.02
C LYS A 71 8.73 8.53 18.50
N ASN A 72 9.95 8.70 18.00
CA ASN A 72 10.20 8.59 16.57
C ASN A 72 10.40 7.11 16.22
N ILE A 73 9.49 6.54 15.45
CA ILE A 73 9.47 5.12 15.14
C ILE A 73 9.70 4.94 13.65
N GLU A 74 10.69 4.11 13.32
CA GLU A 74 10.98 3.73 11.95
C GLU A 74 10.03 2.60 11.52
N PHE A 75 9.35 2.82 10.40
CA PHE A 75 8.48 1.87 9.72
C PHE A 75 9.12 1.46 8.40
N LYS A 76 8.90 0.21 8.04
CA LYS A 76 9.25 -0.35 6.74
C LYS A 76 7.98 -0.68 5.97
N GLU A 77 7.95 -0.32 4.70
CA GLU A 77 6.86 -0.71 3.83
C GLU A 77 6.86 -2.22 3.55
N HIS A 78 5.67 -2.81 3.59
CA HIS A 78 5.43 -4.18 3.13
C HIS A 78 4.48 -4.13 1.95
N ARG A 79 4.98 -4.58 0.81
CA ARG A 79 4.24 -4.68 -0.43
C ARG A 79 4.17 -6.13 -0.90
N VAL A 80 2.98 -6.54 -1.31
CA VAL A 80 2.79 -7.77 -2.09
C VAL A 80 2.29 -7.33 -3.45
N ASP A 81 3.24 -7.08 -4.35
CA ASP A 81 2.97 -6.67 -5.73
C ASP A 81 3.71 -7.60 -6.70
N ASN A 82 2.95 -8.32 -7.52
CA ASN A 82 3.49 -9.20 -8.55
C ASN A 82 3.13 -8.75 -9.98
N GLY A 83 2.58 -7.54 -10.11
CA GLY A 83 2.15 -6.97 -11.38
C GLY A 83 0.82 -7.49 -11.93
N PHE A 84 0.20 -8.50 -11.32
CA PHE A 84 -1.02 -9.15 -11.82
C PHE A 84 -2.12 -9.33 -10.77
N ASN A 85 -1.78 -9.40 -9.48
CA ASN A 85 -2.69 -9.68 -8.37
C ASN A 85 -2.25 -8.89 -7.14
N ASN A 86 -2.72 -7.65 -7.02
CA ASN A 86 -2.34 -6.73 -5.95
C ASN A 86 -3.54 -6.47 -5.06
N TRP A 87 -3.48 -6.98 -3.82
CA TRP A 87 -4.57 -6.88 -2.87
C TRP A 87 -4.30 -5.79 -1.83
N PHE A 88 -5.24 -4.87 -1.65
CA PHE A 88 -5.16 -3.76 -0.70
C PHE A 88 -4.89 -4.25 0.71
N SER A 89 -5.53 -5.35 1.11
CA SER A 89 -5.39 -5.98 2.43
C SER A 89 -4.00 -6.54 2.71
N GLN A 90 -3.16 -6.70 1.68
CA GLN A 90 -1.80 -7.21 1.79
C GLN A 90 -0.75 -6.09 1.85
N GLN A 91 -1.15 -4.84 1.66
CA GLN A 91 -0.26 -3.68 1.76
C GLN A 91 -0.34 -3.11 3.18
N TYR A 92 0.81 -2.84 3.79
CA TYR A 92 0.88 -2.18 5.10
C TYR A 92 2.29 -1.62 5.33
N ILE A 93 2.44 -0.79 6.36
CA ILE A 93 3.76 -0.45 6.89
C ILE A 93 3.87 -0.96 8.33
N GLU A 94 5.06 -1.42 8.73
CA GLU A 94 5.28 -2.00 10.05
C GLU A 94 6.59 -1.52 10.66
N SER A 95 6.57 -1.25 11.96
CA SER A 95 7.74 -0.80 12.72
C SER A 95 8.91 -1.78 12.57
N THR A 96 10.12 -1.31 12.32
CA THR A 96 11.29 -2.18 12.11
C THR A 96 11.69 -2.93 13.39
N LYS A 97 11.46 -2.31 14.56
CA LYS A 97 11.73 -2.86 15.89
C LYS A 97 10.46 -2.98 16.73
N PHE A 98 10.51 -3.75 17.80
CA PHE A 98 9.46 -3.74 18.81
C PHE A 98 9.57 -2.45 19.64
N VAL A 99 8.43 -1.81 19.89
CA VAL A 99 8.28 -0.63 20.74
C VAL A 99 7.35 -1.02 21.87
N ASP A 100 7.84 -0.92 23.12
CA ASP A 100 7.12 -1.32 24.33
C ASP A 100 6.52 -2.73 24.26
N GLY A 101 7.25 -3.68 23.64
CA GLY A 101 6.81 -5.07 23.50
C GLY A 101 5.90 -5.35 22.31
N TYR A 102 5.63 -4.37 21.44
CA TYR A 102 4.76 -4.52 20.27
C TYR A 102 5.45 -4.18 18.96
N LYS A 103 5.11 -4.92 17.90
CA LYS A 103 5.22 -4.44 16.52
C LYS A 103 4.01 -3.56 16.23
N ILE A 104 4.25 -2.36 15.72
CA ILE A 104 3.19 -1.43 15.32
C ILE A 104 3.03 -1.55 13.82
N ARG A 105 1.83 -1.90 13.38
CA ARG A 105 1.46 -1.96 11.96
C ARG A 105 0.44 -0.87 11.66
N ILE A 106 0.61 -0.21 10.53
CA ILE A 106 -0.39 0.68 9.95
C ILE A 106 -0.94 -0.06 8.74
N SER A 107 -2.15 -0.61 8.87
CA SER A 107 -2.76 -1.44 7.82
C SER A 107 -3.43 -0.63 6.74
N MET A 108 -3.88 0.59 7.06
CA MET A 108 -4.45 1.53 6.10
C MET A 108 -4.50 2.95 6.68
N CYS A 109 -4.78 3.90 5.80
CA CYS A 109 -5.01 5.30 6.11
C CYS A 109 -6.38 5.73 5.60
N LYS A 110 -7.04 6.68 6.28
CA LYS A 110 -8.20 7.40 5.74
C LYS A 110 -7.83 8.85 5.49
N ILE A 111 -7.97 9.34 4.26
CA ILE A 111 -7.66 10.75 3.95
C ILE A 111 -8.67 11.65 4.66
N LYS A 112 -8.17 12.66 5.38
CA LYS A 112 -8.97 13.68 6.08
C LYS A 112 -8.95 15.04 5.41
N GLY A 113 -7.83 15.38 4.78
CA GLY A 113 -7.68 16.62 4.06
C GLY A 113 -6.44 16.60 3.20
N ILE A 114 -6.51 17.31 2.07
CA ILE A 114 -5.42 17.45 1.12
C ILE A 114 -5.11 18.94 1.02
N LYS A 115 -3.82 19.27 1.10
CA LYS A 115 -3.29 20.61 0.85
C LYS A 115 -2.27 20.53 -0.29
N SER A 116 -1.80 21.69 -0.75
CA SER A 116 -0.80 21.76 -1.81
C SER A 116 0.50 21.01 -1.46
N ASP A 117 0.91 21.04 -0.19
CA ASP A 117 2.20 20.51 0.28
C ASP A 117 2.07 19.24 1.15
N SER A 118 0.85 18.83 1.50
CA SER A 118 0.64 17.81 2.53
C SER A 118 -0.71 17.10 2.43
N ILE A 119 -0.79 15.94 3.09
CA ILE A 119 -2.03 15.19 3.31
C ILE A 119 -2.16 14.93 4.81
N THR A 120 -3.34 15.20 5.34
CA THR A 120 -3.74 14.75 6.68
C THR A 120 -4.53 13.45 6.55
N VAL A 121 -4.17 12.44 7.33
CA VAL A 121 -4.82 11.13 7.34
C VAL A 121 -5.13 10.66 8.75
N ILE A 122 -6.08 9.73 8.89
CA ILE A 122 -6.20 8.87 10.07
C ILE A 122 -5.46 7.57 9.76
N LEU A 123 -4.41 7.28 10.53
CA LEU A 123 -3.71 6.00 10.54
C LEU A 123 -4.55 4.96 11.29
N PHE A 124 -4.65 3.75 10.75
CA PHE A 124 -5.26 2.60 11.44
C PHE A 124 -4.15 1.74 12.02
N LEU A 125 -3.95 1.84 13.34
CA LEU A 125 -2.84 1.24 14.06
C LEU A 125 -3.24 -0.14 14.62
N GLU A 126 -2.34 -1.09 14.49
CA GLU A 126 -2.43 -2.42 15.08
C GLU A 126 -1.16 -2.70 15.89
N TYR A 127 -1.33 -2.94 17.20
CA TYR A 127 -0.25 -3.28 18.11
C TYR A 127 -0.20 -4.80 18.26
N ARG A 128 0.84 -5.44 17.72
CA ARG A 128 0.96 -6.89 17.66
C ARG A 128 2.07 -7.37 18.59
N ASP A 129 1.75 -8.30 19.49
CA ASP A 129 2.74 -8.86 20.40
C ASP A 129 3.72 -9.81 19.66
N LYS A 130 4.67 -10.39 20.39
CA LYS A 130 5.64 -11.36 19.86
C LYS A 130 5.01 -12.61 19.23
N ASN A 131 3.75 -12.92 19.55
CA ASN A 131 2.99 -14.05 19.01
C ASN A 131 2.07 -13.62 17.85
N GLY A 132 2.11 -12.34 17.46
CA GLY A 132 1.25 -11.77 16.42
C GLY A 132 -0.17 -11.42 16.89
N LYS A 133 -0.48 -11.53 18.18
CA LYS A 133 -1.80 -11.18 18.71
C LYS A 133 -1.96 -9.67 18.79
N THR A 134 -3.08 -9.15 18.29
CA THR A 134 -3.41 -7.73 18.40
C THR A 134 -3.82 -7.36 19.82
N ASN A 135 -3.38 -6.18 20.27
CA ASN A 135 -3.82 -5.54 21.50
C ASN A 135 -4.91 -4.51 21.19
N SER A 136 -6.14 -4.79 21.60
CA SER A 136 -7.31 -3.92 21.38
C SER A 136 -7.44 -2.76 22.38
N GLU A 137 -6.68 -2.76 23.46
CA GLU A 137 -6.70 -1.69 24.48
C GLU A 137 -5.87 -0.47 24.05
N LYS A 138 -4.89 -0.66 23.15
CA LYS A 138 -4.07 0.41 22.60
C LYS A 138 -4.85 1.26 21.58
N PRO A 139 -4.57 2.57 21.44
CA PRO A 139 -5.25 3.42 20.47
C PRO A 139 -5.09 2.90 19.04
N ASN A 140 -6.19 2.57 18.37
CA ASN A 140 -6.14 2.00 17.01
C ASN A 140 -6.25 3.04 15.90
N ARG A 141 -6.36 4.33 16.25
CA ARG A 141 -6.50 5.43 15.29
C ARG A 141 -5.69 6.64 15.74
N LEU A 142 -4.97 7.25 14.81
CA LEU A 142 -4.22 8.48 15.04
C LEU A 142 -4.28 9.39 13.82
N GLU A 143 -4.52 10.68 14.03
CA GLU A 143 -4.38 11.65 12.95
C GLU A 143 -2.89 12.00 12.74
N TYR A 144 -2.44 11.95 11.48
CA TYR A 144 -1.07 12.27 11.12
C TYR A 144 -1.03 13.08 9.83
N LYS A 145 -0.05 13.98 9.73
CA LYS A 145 0.17 14.83 8.56
C LYS A 145 1.45 14.40 7.85
N PHE A 146 1.33 13.94 6.62
CA PHE A 146 2.47 13.63 5.77
C PHE A 146 2.74 14.77 4.79
N PRO A 147 4.01 15.18 4.60
CA PRO A 147 4.36 16.08 3.51
C PRO A 147 4.30 15.32 2.17
N LYS A 148 3.72 15.91 1.13
CA LYS A 148 3.61 15.25 -0.19
C LYS A 148 4.97 14.87 -0.79
N LYS A 149 6.04 15.59 -0.45
CA LYS A 149 7.40 15.34 -0.97
C LYS A 149 7.96 13.94 -0.66
N ILE A 150 7.42 13.24 0.34
CA ILE A 150 7.85 11.88 0.69
C ILE A 150 6.87 10.81 0.20
N LEU A 151 5.80 11.22 -0.49
CA LEU A 151 4.76 10.33 -0.99
C LEU A 151 4.91 10.21 -2.50
N ALA A 152 4.95 8.98 -3.02
CA ALA A 152 5.01 8.73 -4.45
C ALA A 152 3.59 8.69 -5.05
N GLU A 153 2.71 7.92 -4.40
CA GLU A 153 1.35 7.66 -4.83
C GLU A 153 0.47 7.21 -3.66
N ILE A 154 -0.83 7.17 -3.90
CA ILE A 154 -1.80 6.52 -3.02
C ILE A 154 -2.37 5.29 -3.73
N LEU A 155 -2.50 4.21 -2.97
CA LEU A 155 -3.17 2.99 -3.39
C LEU A 155 -4.57 3.07 -2.82
N VAL A 156 -5.59 3.22 -3.67
CA VAL A 156 -6.98 3.36 -3.27
C VAL A 156 -7.66 2.02 -3.41
N ARG A 157 -8.39 1.59 -2.38
CA ARG A 157 -9.23 0.40 -2.48
C ARG A 157 -10.39 0.67 -3.45
N ASN A 158 -10.51 -0.14 -4.49
CA ASN A 158 -11.63 -0.10 -5.43
C ASN A 158 -12.94 -0.62 -4.82
#